data_AF-A0A6B1FLS5-F1
#
_entry.id   AF-A0A6B1FLS5-F1
#
_cell.length_a   1.000
_cell.length_b   1.000
_cell.length_c   1.000
_cell.angle_alpha   90.00
_cell.angle_beta   90.00
_cell.angle_gamma   90.00
#
_symmetry.space_group_name_H-M   'P 1'
#
loop_
_entity.id
_entity.type
_entity.pdbx_description
1 polymer ?
#
loop_
_entity_poly.entity_id
_entity_poly.type
_entity_poly.pdbx_seq_one_letter_code
_entity_poly.pdbx_strand_id
1 'polypeptide(L)'
;MTPSDPMSLEQYAADDGPAESPLVGFLYPAPAERKVGGIIKWWEKRRLAYNAVLAGSGIGTILMALLTLNPLSEVVQALPAILPFGIMANLCYTLGWMVESVLHRIWGRSLRPVGPALFRAGLTLGVGVAFVIPTIMLMVAFVVRLVTGNL
;
A
#
# COMPACT_ATOMS: atom_id res chain seq x y z
N MET A 1 55.51 6.96 6.40
CA MET A 1 54.29 7.29 7.16
C MET A 1 53.26 6.24 6.82
N THR A 2 53.21 5.18 7.61
CA THR A 2 52.27 4.05 7.47
C THR A 2 50.90 4.47 7.99
N PRO A 3 49.78 4.16 7.31
CA PRO A 3 48.45 4.39 7.85
C PRO A 3 48.23 3.48 9.07
N SER A 4 48.40 4.04 10.26
CA SER A 4 48.13 3.39 11.55
C SER A 4 46.70 3.71 11.97
N ASP A 5 45.73 3.00 11.40
CA ASP A 5 44.61 2.46 12.18
C ASP A 5 43.75 1.57 11.28
N PRO A 6 43.72 0.24 11.51
CA PRO A 6 42.64 -0.56 10.99
C PRO A 6 41.40 -0.17 11.81
N MET A 7 40.46 0.60 11.23
CA MET A 7 39.09 0.60 11.74
C MET A 7 38.72 -0.86 11.99
N SER A 8 38.49 -1.21 13.26
CA SER A 8 38.30 -2.60 13.64
C SER A 8 37.11 -3.13 12.85
N LEU A 9 37.27 -4.32 12.26
CA LEU A 9 36.18 -5.00 11.56
C LEU A 9 34.95 -5.19 12.47
N GLU A 10 35.16 -5.13 13.79
CA GLU A 10 34.12 -5.07 14.81
C GLU A 10 33.33 -3.76 14.79
N GLN A 11 33.95 -2.60 14.54
CA GLN A 11 33.26 -1.31 14.40
C GLN A 11 32.44 -1.24 13.10
N TYR A 12 32.90 -1.85 12.01
CA TYR A 12 32.10 -1.99 10.78
C TYR A 12 30.98 -3.03 10.91
N ALA A 13 31.18 -4.08 11.73
CA ALA A 13 30.15 -5.07 12.02
C ALA A 13 29.13 -4.61 13.08
N ALA A 14 29.49 -3.62 13.90
CA ALA A 14 28.63 -2.99 14.90
C ALA A 14 28.01 -1.67 14.43
N ASP A 15 28.36 -1.19 13.23
CA ASP A 15 27.55 -0.20 12.51
C ASP A 15 26.33 -0.94 11.96
N ASP A 16 25.40 -1.21 12.87
CA ASP A 16 24.02 -1.53 12.54
C ASP A 16 23.52 -0.32 11.74
N GLY A 17 23.67 -0.38 10.41
CA GLY A 17 23.27 0.69 9.51
C GLY A 17 21.90 1.23 9.91
N PRO A 18 21.67 2.56 9.76
CA PRO A 18 20.63 3.30 10.48
C PRO A 18 19.34 2.50 10.53
N ALA A 19 18.89 2.17 11.76
CA ALA A 19 17.74 1.32 12.03
C ALA A 19 16.67 1.49 10.94
N GLU A 20 16.49 0.46 10.10
CA GLU A 20 15.68 0.61 8.89
C GLU A 20 14.31 1.17 9.27
N SER A 21 13.96 2.34 8.71
CA SER A 21 12.69 3.00 9.01
C SER A 21 11.55 1.99 8.84
N PRO A 22 10.61 1.88 9.80
CA PRO A 22 9.48 0.95 9.71
C PRO A 22 8.67 1.11 8.40
N LEU A 23 8.67 2.32 7.84
CA LEU A 23 8.05 2.63 6.55
C LEU A 23 8.83 2.02 5.38
N VAL A 24 10.16 2.04 5.42
CA VAL A 24 11.01 1.41 4.41
C VAL A 24 10.81 -0.10 4.45
N GLY A 25 10.81 -0.71 5.64
CA GLY A 25 10.54 -2.15 5.80
C GLY A 25 9.12 -2.56 5.38
N PHE A 26 8.15 -1.65 5.49
CA PHE A 26 6.78 -1.87 5.01
C PHE A 26 6.65 -1.75 3.48
N LEU A 27 7.27 -0.72 2.87
CA LEU A 27 7.20 -0.46 1.43
C LEU A 27 8.10 -1.38 0.61
N TYR A 28 9.24 -1.81 1.16
CA TYR A 28 10.22 -2.68 0.53
C TYR A 28 10.45 -3.95 1.36
N PRO A 29 9.41 -4.79 1.53
CA PRO A 29 9.52 -5.96 2.38
C PRO A 29 10.45 -7.01 1.80
N ALA A 30 11.23 -7.65 2.69
CA ALA A 30 12.02 -8.82 2.33
C ALA A 30 11.11 -9.92 1.73
N PRO A 31 11.58 -10.67 0.71
CA PRO A 31 10.82 -11.74 0.08
C PRO A 31 10.29 -12.81 1.03
N ALA A 32 9.19 -13.47 0.64
CA ALA A 32 8.67 -14.61 1.38
C ALA A 32 9.64 -15.81 1.37
N GLU A 33 9.52 -16.68 2.38
CA GLU A 33 10.19 -17.98 2.37
C GLU A 33 9.82 -18.76 1.10
N ARG A 34 10.76 -19.53 0.54
CA ARG A 34 10.60 -20.27 -0.72
C ARG A 34 9.78 -21.57 -0.56
N LYS A 35 8.57 -21.44 0.01
CA LYS A 35 7.57 -22.49 0.19
C LYS A 35 6.18 -21.84 0.14
N VAL A 36 5.19 -22.54 -0.42
CA VAL A 36 3.81 -22.02 -0.56
C VAL A 36 3.22 -21.53 0.78
N GLY A 37 3.41 -22.28 1.87
CA GLY A 37 2.95 -21.85 3.19
C GLY A 37 3.64 -20.58 3.70
N GLY A 38 4.92 -20.39 3.34
CA GLY A 38 5.68 -19.18 3.65
C GLY A 38 5.20 -17.96 2.86
N ILE A 39 4.85 -18.16 1.58
CA ILE A 39 4.21 -17.14 0.73
C ILE A 39 2.88 -16.70 1.37
N ILE A 40 1.98 -17.65 1.65
CA ILE A 40 0.67 -17.34 2.26
C ILE A 40 0.87 -16.59 3.59
N LYS A 41 1.71 -17.07 4.49
CA LYS A 41 1.99 -16.43 5.78
C LYS A 41 2.53 -15.01 5.62
N TRP A 42 3.40 -14.79 4.64
CA TRP A 42 3.97 -13.49 4.33
C TRP A 42 2.91 -12.48 3.87
N TRP A 43 1.97 -12.93 3.03
CA TRP A 43 0.85 -12.12 2.58
C TRP A 43 -0.15 -11.87 3.71
N GLU A 44 -0.56 -12.87 4.48
CA GLU A 44 -1.52 -12.68 5.57
C GLU A 44 -1.03 -11.70 6.63
N LYS A 45 0.27 -11.72 6.97
CA LYS A 45 0.86 -10.77 7.92
C LYS A 45 0.71 -9.31 7.49
N ARG A 46 0.66 -9.05 6.17
CA ARG A 46 0.58 -7.70 5.59
C ARG A 46 -0.84 -7.25 5.28
N ARG A 47 -1.82 -8.17 5.33
CA ARG A 47 -3.22 -7.88 5.01
C ARG A 47 -3.77 -6.78 5.93
N LEU A 48 -3.43 -6.83 7.21
CA LEU A 48 -3.88 -5.83 8.18
C LEU A 48 -3.37 -4.43 7.81
N ALA A 49 -2.07 -4.30 7.53
CA ALA A 49 -1.49 -3.02 7.15
C ALA A 49 -2.02 -2.51 5.80
N TYR A 50 -2.20 -3.40 4.81
CA TYR A 50 -2.85 -3.06 3.54
C TYR A 50 -4.26 -2.51 3.75
N ASN A 51 -5.10 -3.22 4.50
CA ASN A 51 -6.46 -2.77 4.80
C ASN A 51 -6.48 -1.48 5.62
N ALA A 52 -5.54 -1.29 6.55
CA ALA A 52 -5.41 -0.04 7.31
C ALA A 52 -5.08 1.15 6.39
N VAL A 53 -4.16 0.96 5.44
CA VAL A 53 -3.82 2.01 4.45
C VAL A 53 -5.03 2.33 3.56
N LEU A 54 -5.77 1.33 3.08
CA LEU A 54 -6.97 1.56 2.27
C LEU A 54 -8.10 2.22 3.07
N ALA A 55 -8.32 1.81 4.31
CA ALA A 55 -9.31 2.43 5.19
C ALA A 55 -8.95 3.89 5.47
N GLY A 56 -7.69 4.18 5.81
CA GLY A 56 -7.20 5.55 6.00
C GLY A 56 -7.34 6.40 4.73
N SER A 57 -7.02 5.82 3.57
CA SER A 57 -7.21 6.43 2.25
C SER A 57 -8.69 6.79 2.00
N GLY A 58 -9.61 5.87 2.27
CA GLY A 58 -11.05 6.10 2.15
C GLY A 58 -11.57 7.17 3.11
N ILE A 59 -11.12 7.17 4.37
CA ILE A 59 -11.48 8.22 5.34
C ILE A 59 -11.04 9.60 4.83
N GLY A 60 -9.81 9.72 4.31
CA GLY A 60 -9.31 10.96 3.72
C GLY A 60 -10.21 11.47 2.58
N THR A 61 -10.65 10.57 1.70
CA THR A 61 -11.60 10.90 0.63
C THR A 61 -12.94 11.37 1.16
N ILE A 62 -13.49 10.72 2.19
CA ILE A 62 -14.77 11.12 2.81
C ILE A 62 -14.64 12.50 3.44
N LEU A 63 -13.54 12.80 4.14
CA LEU A 63 -13.28 14.12 4.71
C LEU A 63 -13.23 15.20 3.62
N MET A 64 -12.55 14.92 2.50
CA MET A 64 -12.54 15.84 1.36
C MET A 64 -13.92 16.01 0.72
N ALA A 65 -14.71 14.94 0.65
CA ALA A 65 -16.08 15.00 0.14
C ALA A 65 -16.97 15.85 1.05
N LEU A 66 -16.84 15.74 2.37
CA LEU A 66 -17.58 16.57 3.34
C LEU A 66 -17.26 18.06 3.25
N LEU A 67 -16.04 18.42 2.84
CA LEU A 67 -15.64 19.82 2.61
C LEU A 67 -16.11 20.37 1.25
N THR A 68 -16.42 19.49 0.31
CA THR A 68 -16.69 19.85 -1.09
C THR A 68 -18.17 19.75 -1.46
N LEU A 69 -18.84 18.71 -0.99
CA LEU A 69 -20.21 18.36 -1.33
C LEU A 69 -21.17 18.94 -0.28
N ASN A 70 -22.21 19.58 -0.79
CA ASN A 70 -23.27 20.22 -0.02
C ASN A 70 -24.53 20.11 -0.88
N PRO A 71 -25.63 19.50 -0.38
CA PRO A 71 -25.87 19.01 0.99
C PRO A 71 -25.18 17.69 1.36
N LEU A 72 -25.10 17.41 2.68
CA LEU A 72 -24.56 16.17 3.26
C LEU A 72 -25.17 14.88 2.66
N SER A 73 -26.38 14.97 2.12
CA SER A 73 -27.05 13.84 1.45
C SER A 73 -26.29 13.33 0.22
N GLU A 74 -25.48 14.15 -0.44
CA GLU A 74 -24.62 13.71 -1.55
C GLU A 74 -23.52 12.75 -1.05
N VAL A 75 -22.93 13.04 0.12
CA VAL A 75 -21.93 12.16 0.74
C VAL A 75 -22.56 10.85 1.19
N VAL A 76 -23.74 10.91 1.82
CA VAL A 76 -24.47 9.72 2.29
C VAL A 76 -24.81 8.78 1.13
N GLN A 77 -25.17 9.33 -0.04
CA GLN A 77 -25.45 8.54 -1.25
C GLN A 77 -24.21 7.82 -1.79
N ALA A 78 -23.00 8.29 -1.49
CA ALA A 78 -21.76 7.66 -1.92
C ALA A 78 -21.29 6.53 -0.98
N LEU A 79 -21.73 6.51 0.28
CA LEU A 79 -21.31 5.51 1.28
C LEU A 79 -21.55 4.04 0.84
N PRO A 80 -22.66 3.68 0.16
CA PRO A 80 -22.86 2.31 -0.31
C PRO A 80 -21.76 1.79 -1.25
N ALA A 81 -21.02 2.66 -1.94
CA ALA A 81 -19.91 2.27 -2.81
C ALA A 81 -18.67 1.77 -2.04
N ILE A 82 -18.55 2.08 -0.75
CA ILE A 82 -17.43 1.66 0.10
C ILE A 82 -17.42 0.13 0.27
N LEU A 83 -18.59 -0.48 0.44
CA LEU A 83 -18.71 -1.92 0.67
C LEU A 83 -18.22 -2.77 -0.52
N PRO A 84 -18.72 -2.59 -1.77
CA PRO A 84 -18.22 -3.34 -2.91
C PRO A 84 -16.74 -3.05 -3.20
N PHE A 85 -16.28 -1.81 -2.96
CA PHE A 85 -14.84 -1.50 -3.03
C PHE A 85 -14.03 -2.33 -2.03
N GLY A 86 -14.44 -2.37 -0.76
CA GLY A 86 -13.76 -3.14 0.28
C GLY A 86 -13.72 -4.64 -0.02
N ILE A 87 -14.83 -5.20 -0.54
CA ILE A 87 -14.89 -6.59 -0.99
C ILE A 87 -13.88 -6.81 -2.14
N MET A 88 -13.94 -5.97 -3.17
CA MET A 88 -13.07 -6.09 -4.33
C MET A 88 -11.59 -5.95 -3.96
N ALA A 89 -11.25 -5.01 -3.08
CA ALA A 89 -9.89 -4.81 -2.61
C ALA A 89 -9.32 -6.05 -1.90
N ASN A 90 -10.14 -6.75 -1.11
CA ASN A 90 -9.73 -7.99 -0.44
C ASN A 90 -9.65 -9.17 -1.44
N LEU A 91 -10.52 -9.23 -2.45
CA LEU A 91 -10.42 -10.23 -3.53
C LEU A 91 -9.15 -10.01 -4.36
N CYS A 92 -8.84 -8.77 -4.75
CA CYS A 92 -7.60 -8.45 -5.44
C CYS A 92 -6.36 -8.78 -4.58
N TYR A 93 -6.45 -8.60 -3.26
CA TYR A 93 -5.39 -8.97 -2.34
C TYR A 93 -5.14 -10.49 -2.32
N THR A 94 -6.20 -11.31 -2.27
CA THR A 94 -6.06 -12.77 -2.26
C THR A 94 -5.49 -13.29 -3.58
N LEU A 95 -5.81 -12.65 -4.70
CA LEU A 95 -5.19 -12.97 -5.99
C LEU A 95 -3.66 -12.78 -5.97
N GLY A 96 -3.13 -11.84 -5.19
CA GLY A 96 -1.70 -11.59 -5.07
C GLY A 96 -0.89 -12.82 -4.64
N TRP A 97 -1.27 -13.44 -3.53
CA TRP A 97 -0.57 -14.65 -3.04
C TRP A 97 -0.87 -15.88 -3.90
N MET A 98 -2.07 -15.97 -4.50
CA MET A 98 -2.42 -17.06 -5.43
C MET A 98 -1.53 -17.03 -6.67
N VAL A 99 -1.39 -15.86 -7.29
CA VAL A 99 -0.52 -15.67 -8.47
C VAL A 99 0.93 -15.99 -8.11
N GLU A 100 1.45 -15.48 -6.98
CA GLU A 100 2.82 -15.79 -6.56
C GLU A 100 3.02 -17.29 -6.29
N SER A 101 2.04 -17.96 -5.69
CA SER A 101 2.09 -19.40 -5.41
C SER A 101 2.07 -20.24 -6.68
N VAL A 102 1.24 -19.89 -7.66
CA VAL A 102 1.19 -20.55 -8.97
C VAL A 102 2.49 -20.33 -9.71
N LEU A 103 3.00 -19.10 -9.72
CA LEU A 103 4.24 -18.74 -10.38
C LEU A 103 5.44 -19.50 -9.77
N HIS A 104 5.46 -19.62 -8.44
CA HIS A 104 6.43 -20.44 -7.72
C HIS A 104 6.33 -21.92 -8.09
N ARG A 105 5.13 -22.45 -8.31
CA ARG A 105 4.92 -23.86 -8.69
C ARG A 105 5.37 -24.16 -10.12
N ILE A 106 5.19 -23.22 -11.05
CA ILE A 106 5.54 -23.41 -12.47
C ILE A 106 7.04 -23.23 -12.71
N TRP A 107 7.64 -22.17 -12.16
CA TRP A 107 9.03 -21.80 -12.45
C TRP A 107 10.03 -22.04 -11.30
N GLY A 108 9.55 -22.48 -10.14
CA GLY A 108 10.39 -22.89 -9.02
C GLY A 108 11.34 -21.79 -8.54
N ARG A 109 12.64 -22.12 -8.49
CA ARG A 109 13.71 -21.28 -7.94
C ARG A 109 14.31 -20.29 -8.94
N SER A 110 13.88 -20.32 -10.20
CA SER A 110 14.48 -19.50 -11.27
C SER A 110 13.93 -18.08 -11.34
N LEU A 111 12.89 -17.75 -10.57
CA LEU A 111 12.27 -16.43 -10.56
C LEU A 111 12.77 -15.57 -9.41
N ARG A 112 12.95 -14.28 -9.73
CA ARG A 112 13.11 -13.22 -8.73
C ARG A 112 11.87 -13.17 -7.84
N PRO A 113 12.01 -12.74 -6.57
CA PRO A 113 10.88 -12.64 -5.65
C PRO A 113 9.85 -11.63 -6.15
N VAL A 114 8.70 -12.12 -6.61
CA VAL A 114 7.66 -11.31 -7.25
C VAL A 114 6.67 -10.74 -6.22
N GLY A 115 6.54 -11.34 -5.04
CA GLY A 115 5.65 -10.91 -3.97
C GLY A 115 5.76 -9.43 -3.59
N PRO A 116 6.97 -8.90 -3.27
CA PRO A 116 7.13 -7.48 -2.95
C PRO A 116 6.67 -6.54 -4.09
N ALA A 117 6.90 -6.92 -5.34
CA ALA A 117 6.46 -6.13 -6.49
C ALA A 117 4.93 -6.16 -6.65
N LEU A 118 4.30 -7.34 -6.53
CA LEU A 118 2.84 -7.47 -6.58
C LEU A 118 2.17 -6.72 -5.43
N PHE A 119 2.72 -6.81 -4.21
CA PHE A 119 2.19 -6.10 -3.05
C PHE A 119 2.22 -4.59 -3.26
N ARG A 120 3.34 -4.04 -3.74
CA ARG A 120 3.44 -2.61 -4.05
C ARG A 120 2.48 -2.20 -5.16
N ALA A 121 2.39 -2.97 -6.24
CA ALA A 121 1.46 -2.68 -7.33
C ALA A 121 0.00 -2.67 -6.84
N GLY A 122 -0.40 -3.67 -6.05
CA GLY A 122 -1.74 -3.74 -5.46
C GLY A 122 -2.02 -2.58 -4.49
N LEU A 123 -1.05 -2.21 -3.65
CA LEU A 123 -1.17 -1.08 -2.74
C LEU A 123 -1.31 0.24 -3.49
N THR A 124 -0.47 0.48 -4.49
CA THR A 124 -0.54 1.70 -5.32
C THR A 124 -1.86 1.79 -6.08
N LEU A 125 -2.33 0.69 -6.67
CA LEU A 125 -3.62 0.65 -7.36
C LEU A 125 -4.77 0.92 -6.38
N GLY A 126 -4.78 0.26 -5.23
CA GLY A 126 -5.81 0.43 -4.21
C GLY A 126 -5.87 1.85 -3.66
N VAL A 127 -4.73 2.46 -3.32
CA VAL A 127 -4.65 3.87 -2.88
C VAL A 127 -5.02 4.82 -4.02
N GLY A 128 -4.62 4.50 -5.25
CA GLY A 128 -4.98 5.26 -6.44
C GLY A 128 -6.49 5.39 -6.61
N VAL A 129 -7.21 4.27 -6.50
CA VAL A 129 -8.67 4.22 -6.61
C VAL A 129 -9.37 4.78 -5.38
N ALA A 130 -8.88 4.46 -4.17
CA ALA A 130 -9.53 4.87 -2.93
C ALA A 130 -9.36 6.36 -2.61
N PHE A 131 -8.22 6.94 -2.98
CA PHE A 131 -7.82 8.29 -2.57
C PHE A 131 -7.44 9.20 -3.72
N VAL A 132 -6.48 8.82 -4.57
CA VAL A 132 -5.91 9.74 -5.56
C VAL A 132 -6.97 10.20 -6.58
N ILE A 133 -7.68 9.27 -7.22
CA ILE A 133 -8.68 9.59 -8.25
C ILE A 133 -9.84 10.40 -7.64
N PRO A 134 -10.50 9.96 -6.56
CA PRO A 134 -11.60 10.72 -5.98
C PRO A 134 -11.18 12.09 -5.47
N THR A 135 -10.01 12.19 -4.85
CA THR A 135 -9.51 13.47 -4.31
C THR A 135 -9.25 14.48 -5.42
N ILE A 136 -8.65 14.06 -6.55
CA ILE A 136 -8.46 14.96 -7.69
C ILE A 136 -9.82 15.46 -8.22
N MET A 137 -10.80 14.57 -8.37
CA MET A 137 -12.14 14.96 -8.85
C MET A 137 -12.84 15.92 -7.88
N LEU A 138 -12.76 15.65 -6.58
CA LEU A 138 -13.33 16.51 -5.54
C LEU A 138 -12.61 17.86 -5.47
N MET A 139 -11.29 17.90 -5.59
CA MET A 139 -10.52 19.15 -5.64
C MET A 139 -10.93 20.02 -6.83
N VAL A 140 -11.12 19.44 -8.01
CA VAL A 140 -11.63 20.17 -9.18
C VAL A 140 -13.03 20.70 -8.90
N ALA A 141 -13.93 19.87 -8.37
CA ALA A 141 -15.29 20.29 -8.03
C ALA A 141 -15.32 21.43 -7.00
N PHE A 142 -14.47 21.35 -5.98
CA PHE A 142 -14.31 22.38 -4.96
C PHE A 142 -13.88 23.72 -5.58
N VAL A 143 -12.86 23.71 -6.44
CA VAL A 143 -12.38 24.91 -7.13
C VAL A 143 -13.49 25.51 -8.00
N VAL A 144 -14.24 24.69 -8.73
CA VAL A 144 -15.37 25.17 -9.55
C VAL A 144 -16.46 25.82 -8.70
N ARG A 145 -16.83 25.22 -7.56
CA ARG A 145 -17.82 25.80 -6.64
C ARG A 145 -17.34 27.13 -6.04
N LEU A 146 -16.05 27.20 -5.68
CA LEU A 146 -15.43 28.41 -5.16
C LEU A 146 -15.45 29.55 -6.18
N VAL A 147 -15.18 29.26 -7.46
CA VAL A 147 -15.19 30.25 -8.54
C VAL A 147 -16.62 30.68 -8.92
N THR A 148 -17.59 29.77 -8.85
CA THR A 148 -19.00 30.06 -9.20
C THR A 148 -19.81 30.67 -8.06
N GLY A 149 -19.26 30.72 -6.83
CA GLY A 149 -19.93 31.27 -5.65
C GLY A 149 -20.96 30.32 -5.02
N ASN A 150 -20.92 29.03 -5.37
CA ASN A 150 -21.85 27.99 -4.90
C ASN A 150 -21.22 27.11 -3.80
N LEU A 151 -20.62 27.74 -2.79
CA LEU A 151 -20.09 27.05 -1.60
C LEU A 151 -21.20 26.61 -0.64
#